data_AF-S9W732-F1
#
_entry.id   AF-S9W732-F1
#
_cell.length_a   1.000
_cell.length_b   1.000
_cell.length_c   1.000
_cell.angle_alpha   90.00
_cell.angle_beta   90.00
_cell.angle_gamma   90.00
#
_symmetry.space_group_name_H-M   'P 1'
#
loop_
_entity.id
_entity.type
_entity.pdbx_description
1 polymer ?
#
loop_
_entity_poly.entity_id
_entity_poly.type
_entity_poly.pdbx_seq_one_letter_code
_entity_poly.pdbx_strand_id
1 'polypeptide(L)'
;MSDGKLRASHLLIKYNGSRNPVSRRTGQSSAGVTYEQALQELQQWAKDIQDGKVSFEDAAKARSDCGSFAKSGDLGFFGPGEMMKPFEDAVRSLKVGEISGVVQTDSGLHLIKRLA
;
A
#
# COMPACT_ATOMS: atom_id res chain seq x y z
N MET A 1 -9.21 -15.77 -22.49
CA MET A 1 -10.09 -15.38 -21.37
C MET A 1 -9.20 -14.92 -20.24
N SER A 2 -8.69 -13.69 -20.29
CA SER A 2 -7.89 -13.14 -19.19
C SER A 2 -8.88 -12.66 -18.14
N ASP A 3 -8.93 -13.36 -17.02
CA ASP A 3 -10.03 -13.45 -16.03
C ASP A 3 -10.40 -12.14 -15.31
N GLY A 4 -10.05 -10.96 -15.83
CA GLY A 4 -10.28 -9.65 -15.19
C GLY A 4 -9.56 -9.47 -13.84
N LYS A 5 -8.74 -10.46 -13.45
CA LYS A 5 -7.97 -10.49 -12.22
C LYS A 5 -6.78 -9.56 -12.33
N LEU A 6 -6.69 -8.63 -11.39
CA LEU A 6 -5.59 -7.69 -11.23
C LEU A 6 -4.63 -8.25 -10.20
N ARG A 7 -3.34 -7.96 -10.35
CA ARG A 7 -2.34 -8.26 -9.31
C ARG A 7 -1.62 -6.98 -8.94
N ALA A 8 -1.55 -6.70 -7.66
CA ALA A 8 -0.86 -5.53 -7.15
C ALA A 8 -0.19 -5.82 -5.81
N SER A 9 0.87 -5.07 -5.55
CA SER A 9 1.45 -4.96 -4.22
C SER A 9 1.05 -3.63 -3.61
N HIS A 10 0.94 -3.58 -2.30
CA HIS A 10 0.68 -2.35 -1.56
C HIS A 10 1.54 -2.17 -0.33
N LEU A 11 1.80 -0.92 0.00
CA LEU A 11 2.40 -0.49 1.26
C LEU A 11 1.35 0.32 2.01
N LEU A 12 0.87 -0.19 3.14
CA LEU A 12 -0.08 0.49 4.00
C LEU A 12 0.64 1.13 5.18
N ILE A 13 0.46 2.43 5.39
CA ILE A 13 0.83 3.12 6.62
C ILE A 13 -0.44 3.55 7.33
N LYS A 14 -0.58 3.12 8.58
CA LYS A 14 -1.70 3.49 9.43
C LYS A 14 -1.39 4.74 10.24
N TYR A 15 -2.42 5.53 10.50
CA TYR A 15 -2.34 6.74 11.31
C TYR A 15 -3.53 6.81 12.28
N ASN A 16 -3.60 7.86 13.09
CA ASN A 16 -4.61 8.03 14.13
C ASN A 16 -6.07 7.99 13.63
N GLY A 17 -6.31 8.35 12.36
CA GLY A 17 -7.62 8.32 11.71
C GLY A 17 -7.90 7.02 10.95
N SER A 18 -6.97 6.06 10.94
CA SER A 18 -7.22 4.73 10.38
C SER A 18 -8.26 3.98 11.22
N ARG A 19 -9.17 3.26 10.57
CA ARG A 19 -10.21 2.43 11.24
C ARG A 19 -9.65 1.50 12.33
N ASN A 20 -8.41 1.02 12.14
CA ASN A 20 -7.69 0.23 13.12
C ASN A 20 -6.26 0.76 13.23
N PRO A 21 -5.94 1.68 14.16
CA PRO A 21 -4.64 2.34 14.28
C PRO A 21 -3.63 1.43 15.01
N VAL A 22 -3.47 0.20 14.54
CA VAL A 22 -2.51 -0.80 15.05
C VAL A 22 -1.76 -1.40 13.89
N SER A 23 -0.44 -1.31 13.92
CA SER A 23 0.45 -1.97 12.98
C SER A 23 0.40 -3.48 13.17
N ARG A 24 0.07 -4.25 12.13
CA ARG A 24 0.19 -5.71 12.19
C ARG A 24 1.64 -6.20 12.12
N ARG A 25 2.58 -5.31 11.80
CA ARG A 25 4.01 -5.62 11.74
C ARG A 25 4.66 -5.56 13.11
N THR A 26 4.44 -4.48 13.86
CA THR A 26 5.04 -4.29 15.20
C THR A 26 4.10 -4.62 16.35
N GLY A 27 2.80 -4.78 16.08
CA GLY A 27 1.77 -4.86 17.11
C GLY A 27 1.55 -3.55 17.87
N GLN A 28 2.23 -2.46 17.47
CA GLN A 28 2.13 -1.18 18.16
C GLN A 28 1.01 -0.31 17.58
N SER A 29 0.43 0.51 18.43
CA SER A 29 -0.60 1.47 18.04
C SER A 29 0.01 2.62 17.23
N SER A 30 -0.48 2.82 16.00
CA SER A 30 -0.21 3.98 15.15
C SER A 30 -1.08 5.20 15.52
N ALA A 31 -1.73 5.17 16.69
CA ALA A 31 -2.60 6.24 17.17
C ALA A 31 -1.84 7.55 17.47
N GLY A 32 -0.53 7.46 17.73
CA GLY A 32 0.34 8.63 17.86
C GLY A 32 0.82 9.22 16.53
N VAL A 33 0.58 8.53 15.41
CA VAL A 33 1.00 8.97 14.08
C VAL A 33 -0.11 9.81 13.46
N THR A 34 0.18 11.06 13.09
CA THR A 34 -0.79 11.92 12.40
C THR A 34 -0.89 11.56 10.92
N TYR A 35 -1.97 12.00 10.27
CA TYR A 35 -2.12 11.87 8.82
C TYR A 35 -0.90 12.43 8.08
N GLU A 36 -0.43 13.61 8.46
CA GLU A 36 0.72 14.28 7.83
C GLU A 36 2.01 13.49 8.02
N GLN A 37 2.25 12.93 9.21
CA GLN A 37 3.42 12.09 9.46
C GLN A 37 3.38 10.82 8.60
N ALA A 38 2.23 10.15 8.52
CA ALA A 38 2.06 8.98 7.69
C ALA A 38 2.20 9.32 6.19
N LEU A 39 1.68 10.46 5.76
CA LEU A 39 1.79 10.94 4.39
C LEU A 39 3.24 11.23 4.03
N GLN A 40 3.96 11.95 4.89
CA GLN A 40 5.36 12.29 4.70
C GLN A 40 6.24 11.04 4.69
N GLU A 41 5.99 10.08 5.58
CA GLU A 41 6.70 8.80 5.57
C GLU A 41 6.41 8.02 4.27
N LEU A 42 5.15 7.92 3.86
CA LEU A 42 4.78 7.21 2.62
C LEU A 42 5.37 7.88 1.38
N GLN A 43 5.40 9.21 1.34
CA GLN A 43 6.02 9.98 0.26
C GLN A 43 7.53 9.78 0.23
N GLN A 44 8.19 9.69 1.38
CA GLN A 44 9.62 9.39 1.46
C GLN A 44 9.90 8.00 0.87
N TRP A 45 9.11 6.99 1.23
CA TRP A 45 9.22 5.65 0.62
C TRP A 45 8.95 5.68 -0.88
N ALA A 46 7.89 6.36 -1.32
CA ALA A 46 7.59 6.49 -2.74
C ALA A 46 8.77 7.13 -3.51
N LYS A 47 9.37 8.18 -2.95
CA LYS A 47 10.54 8.85 -3.51
C LYS A 47 11.76 7.93 -3.57
N ASP A 48 12.08 7.23 -2.48
CA ASP A 48 13.22 6.30 -2.47
C ASP A 48 13.03 5.12 -3.43
N ILE A 49 11.78 4.70 -3.68
CA ILE A 49 11.45 3.70 -4.71
C ILE A 49 11.61 4.29 -6.12
N GLN A 50 11.15 5.53 -6.34
CA GLN A 50 11.31 6.24 -7.62
C GLN A 50 12.79 6.52 -7.95
N ASP A 51 13.58 6.89 -6.95
CA ASP A 51 15.03 7.09 -7.05
C ASP A 51 15.81 5.77 -7.20
N GLY A 52 15.14 4.61 -7.07
CA GLY A 52 15.76 3.29 -7.19
C GLY A 52 16.66 2.91 -6.01
N LYS A 53 16.56 3.60 -4.87
CA LYS A 53 17.33 3.27 -3.66
C LYS A 53 16.84 2.00 -2.98
N VAL A 54 15.54 1.73 -3.09
CA VAL A 54 14.89 0.56 -2.49
C VAL A 54 13.79 0.05 -3.41
N SER A 55 13.61 -1.27 -3.47
CA SER A 55 12.50 -1.85 -4.23
C SER A 55 11.18 -1.63 -3.48
N PHE A 56 10.07 -1.54 -4.21
CA PHE A 56 8.73 -1.47 -3.61
C PHE A 56 8.49 -2.64 -2.63
N GLU A 57 8.96 -3.83 -3.00
CA GLU A 57 8.86 -5.05 -2.21
C GLU A 57 9.60 -4.93 -0.86
N ASP A 58 10.82 -4.39 -0.88
CA ASP A 58 11.63 -4.17 0.33
C ASP A 58 10.99 -3.10 1.23
N ALA A 59 10.52 -2.00 0.63
CA ALA A 59 9.80 -0.95 1.36
C ALA A 59 8.53 -1.50 2.02
N ALA A 60 7.73 -2.27 1.27
CA ALA A 60 6.52 -2.89 1.78
C ALA A 60 6.81 -3.93 2.86
N LYS A 61 7.86 -4.73 2.71
CA LYS A 61 8.29 -5.68 3.74
C LYS A 61 8.78 -4.98 5.00
N ALA A 62 9.50 -3.87 4.86
CA ALA A 62 10.07 -3.12 5.97
C ALA A 62 9.02 -2.32 6.76
N ARG A 63 8.04 -1.72 6.08
CA ARG A 63 7.12 -0.75 6.69
C ARG A 63 5.63 -1.02 6.56
N SER A 64 5.16 -1.92 5.69
CA SER A 64 3.72 -2.15 5.57
C SER A 64 3.11 -2.61 6.88
N ASP A 65 2.11 -1.87 7.36
CA ASP A 65 1.32 -2.18 8.56
C ASP A 65 0.24 -3.25 8.30
N CYS A 66 0.15 -3.75 7.07
CA CYS A 66 -0.72 -4.86 6.69
C CYS A 66 0.04 -6.18 6.72
N GLY A 67 -0.66 -7.29 7.01
CA GLY A 67 -0.06 -8.64 7.02
C GLY A 67 0.55 -9.09 5.68
N SER A 68 0.30 -8.35 4.60
CA SER A 68 0.98 -8.53 3.32
C SER A 68 2.49 -8.22 3.37
N PHE A 69 3.00 -7.60 4.44
CA PHE A 69 4.45 -7.42 4.63
C PHE A 69 5.23 -8.74 4.50
N ALA A 70 4.63 -9.86 4.93
CA ALA A 70 5.23 -11.20 4.83
C ALA A 70 5.43 -11.66 3.38
N LYS A 71 4.66 -11.11 2.44
CA LYS A 71 4.76 -11.33 0.99
C LYS A 71 5.30 -10.09 0.27
N SER A 72 6.09 -9.26 0.95
CA SER A 72 6.65 -8.03 0.37
C SER A 72 5.58 -7.08 -0.19
N GLY A 73 4.41 -7.03 0.44
CA GLY A 73 3.29 -6.21 0.00
C GLY A 73 2.38 -6.84 -1.04
N ASP A 74 2.71 -8.01 -1.61
CA ASP A 74 1.91 -8.69 -2.63
C ASP A 74 0.56 -9.15 -2.05
N LEU A 75 -0.53 -8.74 -2.74
CA LEU A 75 -1.90 -9.11 -2.40
C LEU A 75 -2.38 -10.35 -3.17
N GLY A 76 -1.59 -10.88 -4.09
CA GLY A 76 -2.01 -11.90 -5.04
C GLY A 76 -2.95 -11.35 -6.12
N PHE A 77 -3.61 -12.26 -6.83
CA PHE A 77 -4.62 -11.93 -7.83
C PHE A 77 -5.95 -11.64 -7.14
N PHE A 78 -6.55 -10.51 -7.44
CA PHE A 78 -7.87 -10.12 -6.97
C PHE A 78 -8.75 -9.65 -8.13
N GLY A 79 -10.04 -9.93 -8.04
CA GLY A 79 -11.06 -9.52 -8.97
C GLY A 79 -11.75 -8.20 -8.57
N PRO A 80 -12.62 -7.68 -9.45
CA PRO A 80 -13.46 -6.53 -9.17
C PRO A 80 -14.30 -6.73 -7.90
N GLY A 81 -14.30 -5.75 -7.00
CA GLY A 81 -15.10 -5.73 -5.78
C GLY A 81 -14.49 -6.47 -4.58
N GLU A 82 -13.32 -7.11 -4.74
CA GLU A 82 -12.59 -7.72 -3.62
C GLU A 82 -11.80 -6.68 -2.79
N MET A 83 -11.43 -5.56 -3.41
CA MET A 83 -10.67 -4.47 -2.79
C MET A 83 -11.53 -3.21 -2.62
N MET A 84 -11.09 -2.28 -1.77
CA MET A 84 -11.76 -1.00 -1.59
C MET A 84 -11.80 -0.23 -2.91
N LYS A 85 -12.93 0.44 -3.20
CA LYS A 85 -13.13 1.21 -4.43
C LYS A 85 -11.98 2.16 -4.80
N PRO A 86 -11.46 3.02 -3.89
CA PRO A 86 -10.30 3.88 -4.21
C PRO A 86 -9.02 3.10 -4.51
N PHE A 87 -8.83 1.93 -3.89
CA PHE A 87 -7.67 1.07 -4.14
C PHE A 87 -7.76 0.43 -5.52
N GLU A 88 -8.92 -0.15 -5.85
CA GLU A 88 -9.14 -0.79 -7.14
C GLU A 88 -9.03 0.22 -8.30
N ASP A 89 -9.61 1.40 -8.15
CA ASP A 89 -9.57 2.46 -9.15
C ASP A 89 -8.12 2.89 -9.45
N ALA A 90 -7.31 3.05 -8.40
CA ALA A 90 -5.89 3.33 -8.54
C ALA A 90 -5.14 2.21 -9.27
N VAL A 91 -5.34 0.93 -8.90
CA VAL A 91 -4.70 -0.20 -9.60
C VAL A 91 -5.11 -0.24 -11.07
N ARG A 92 -6.39 0.00 -11.38
CA ARG A 92 -6.90 -0.01 -12.77
C ARG A 92 -6.34 1.13 -13.59
N SER A 93 -6.17 2.30 -12.99
CA SER A 93 -5.60 3.49 -13.62
C SER A 93 -4.11 3.32 -13.93
N LEU A 94 -3.40 2.54 -13.11
CA LEU A 94 -1.99 2.24 -13.29
C LEU A 94 -1.71 1.22 -14.40
N LYS A 95 -0.56 1.40 -15.05
CA LYS A 95 0.01 0.39 -15.96
C LYS A 95 0.78 -0.69 -15.20
N VAL A 96 0.96 -1.85 -15.82
CA VAL A 96 1.76 -2.94 -15.24
C VAL A 96 3.20 -2.47 -15.02
N GLY A 97 3.69 -2.59 -13.79
CA GLY A 97 5.00 -2.10 -13.34
C GLY A 97 4.96 -0.67 -12.76
N GLU A 98 3.86 0.04 -12.92
CA GLU A 98 3.70 1.43 -12.47
C GLU A 98 3.30 1.48 -10.99
N ILE A 99 3.68 2.59 -10.35
CA ILE A 99 3.43 2.86 -8.93
C ILE A 99 2.48 4.06 -8.84
N SER A 100 1.46 3.95 -8.00
CA SER A 100 0.50 5.01 -7.75
C SER A 100 1.09 6.11 -6.89
N GLY A 101 0.41 7.25 -6.88
CA GLY A 101 0.53 8.18 -5.77
C GLY A 101 -0.04 7.60 -4.47
N VAL A 102 -0.08 8.45 -3.45
CA VAL A 102 -0.68 8.11 -2.16
C VAL A 102 -2.20 7.98 -2.31
N VAL A 103 -2.73 6.80 -2.03
CA VAL A 103 -4.16 6.48 -2.04
C VAL A 103 -4.65 6.39 -0.61
N GLN A 104 -5.58 7.26 -0.24
CA GLN A 104 -6.20 7.23 1.08
C GLN A 104 -7.42 6.31 1.07
N THR A 105 -7.52 5.45 2.08
CA THR A 105 -8.70 4.61 2.33
C THR A 105 -9.05 4.62 3.83
N ASP A 106 -10.17 4.01 4.22
CA ASP A 106 -10.54 3.83 5.62
C ASP A 106 -9.48 3.09 6.46
N SER A 107 -8.62 2.29 5.81
CA SER A 107 -7.56 1.57 6.50
C SER A 107 -6.34 2.45 6.80
N GLY A 108 -6.13 3.53 6.04
CA GLY A 108 -4.93 4.37 6.13
C GLY A 108 -4.47 4.86 4.77
N LEU A 109 -3.18 5.15 4.65
CA LEU A 109 -2.54 5.58 3.41
C LEU A 109 -1.88 4.40 2.72
N HIS A 110 -2.13 4.26 1.43
CA HIS A 110 -1.65 3.15 0.60
C HIS A 110 -0.80 3.69 -0.54
N LEU A 111 0.36 3.09 -0.73
CA LEU A 111 1.08 3.15 -2.00
C LEU A 111 0.83 1.83 -2.73
N ILE A 112 0.56 1.89 -4.03
CA ILE A 112 0.14 0.73 -4.81
C ILE A 112 1.10 0.57 -5.98
N LYS A 113 1.52 -0.66 -6.26
CA LYS A 113 2.28 -1.02 -7.45
C LYS A 113 1.54 -2.11 -8.20
N ARG A 114 1.22 -1.86 -9.47
CA ARG A 114 0.57 -2.86 -10.31
C ARG A 114 1.60 -3.87 -10.81
N LEU A 115 1.31 -5.16 -10.64
CA LEU A 115 2.15 -6.28 -11.06
C LEU A 115 1.59 -7.01 -12.29
N ALA A 116 0.26 -7.03 -12.47
CA ALA A 116 -0.44 -7.56 -13.66
C ALA A 116 -1.77 -6.82 -13.90
#